data_AF-A0A1F8CJF1-F1
#
_entry.id   AF-A0A1F8CJF1-F1
#
_cell.length_a   1.000
_cell.length_b   1.000
_cell.length_c   1.000
_cell.angle_alpha   90.00
_cell.angle_beta   90.00
_cell.angle_gamma   90.00
#
_symmetry.space_group_name_H-M   'P 1'
#
loop_
_entity.id
_entity.type
_entity.pdbx_description
1 polymer ?
#
loop_
_entity_poly.entity_id
_entity_poly.type
_entity_poly.pdbx_seq_one_letter_code
_entity_poly.pdbx_strand_id
1 'polypeptide(L)'
;MNEYRQLIMHPSDCLRNYSSAGFLVTTPGMKEVLLGTHHEAPGLWGNFAGGRLAEECDPRITAARELQEEIGLGVDPETNWSQPLIVIVNYRMANRRPSIGIIYKLEVEKSIGIDIPPTSEIKNVEWFSCTMPLMDEANPAERLWGGVYTAEALRAWEKRQFGGVVQVNSWYGGLTLYDRLKIREAEHR
;
A
#
# COMPACT_ATOMS: atom_id res chain seq x y z
N MET A 1 -21.00 7.62 25.04
CA MET A 1 -20.84 7.40 23.59
C MET A 1 -19.75 8.33 23.11
N ASN A 2 -18.58 7.82 22.73
CA ASN A 2 -17.57 8.65 22.07
C ASN A 2 -18.02 8.85 20.63
N GLU A 3 -18.34 10.09 20.26
CA GLU A 3 -18.65 10.46 18.89
C GLU A 3 -17.43 10.18 18.02
N TYR A 4 -17.55 9.18 17.14
CA TYR A 4 -16.59 8.91 16.09
C TYR A 4 -16.59 10.09 15.11
N ARG A 5 -15.59 10.98 15.20
CA ARG A 5 -15.39 11.97 14.14
C ARG A 5 -14.73 11.26 12.96
N GLN A 6 -15.53 10.91 11.96
CA GLN A 6 -15.00 10.69 10.62
C GLN A 6 -14.34 12.00 10.18
N LEU A 7 -13.01 12.00 10.14
CA LEU A 7 -12.26 13.10 9.57
C LEU A 7 -12.34 12.97 8.06
N ILE A 8 -13.24 13.75 7.45
CA ILE A 8 -13.20 14.00 6.01
C ILE A 8 -12.00 14.91 5.78
N MET A 9 -10.94 14.36 5.19
CA MET A 9 -9.74 15.10 4.85
C MET A 9 -9.75 15.44 3.36
N HIS A 10 -9.34 16.66 3.03
CA HIS A 10 -9.17 17.05 1.64
C HIS A 10 -7.94 16.31 1.05
N PRO A 11 -7.95 15.90 -0.24
CA PRO A 11 -6.81 15.20 -0.85
C PRO A 11 -5.46 15.87 -0.62
N SER A 12 -5.40 17.21 -0.69
CA SER A 12 -4.17 17.96 -0.45
C SER A 12 -3.68 17.89 1.01
N ASP A 13 -4.57 17.73 1.99
CA ASP A 13 -4.17 17.46 3.37
C ASP A 13 -3.60 16.07 3.52
N CYS A 14 -4.18 15.07 2.85
CA CYS A 14 -3.68 13.71 2.86
C CYS A 14 -2.27 13.61 2.27
N LEU A 15 -2.02 14.28 1.14
CA LEU A 15 -0.70 14.31 0.51
C LEU A 15 0.38 14.95 1.40
N ARG A 16 0.01 15.85 2.32
CA ARG A 16 0.95 16.45 3.30
C ARG A 16 1.18 15.59 4.53
N ASN A 17 0.15 14.85 4.95
CA ASN A 17 0.11 14.13 6.24
C ASN A 17 0.17 12.61 6.06
N TYR A 18 0.57 12.12 4.89
CA TYR A 18 0.70 10.69 4.63
C TYR A 18 1.71 10.02 5.58
N SER A 19 1.46 8.75 5.86
CA SER A 19 2.32 7.88 6.65
C SER A 19 3.08 6.87 5.80
N SER A 20 2.52 6.50 4.65
CA SER A 20 3.13 5.56 3.71
C SER A 20 2.79 5.93 2.28
N ALA A 21 3.69 5.58 1.36
CA ALA A 21 3.42 5.70 -0.06
C ALA A 21 4.07 4.56 -0.84
N GLY A 22 3.54 4.30 -2.03
CA GLY A 22 4.06 3.23 -2.88
C GLY A 22 3.28 3.09 -4.17
N PHE A 23 3.44 1.92 -4.78
CA PHE A 23 2.87 1.58 -6.06
C PHE A 23 2.02 0.32 -6.02
N LEU A 24 0.98 0.33 -6.83
CA LEU A 24 0.44 -0.87 -7.44
C LEU A 24 1.03 -1.01 -8.84
N VAL A 25 1.87 -2.02 -9.02
CA VAL A 25 2.52 -2.31 -10.30
C VAL A 25 1.64 -3.24 -11.11
N THR A 26 1.35 -2.86 -12.35
CA THR A 26 0.43 -3.58 -13.23
C THR A 26 0.99 -3.69 -14.64
N THR A 27 0.50 -4.65 -15.41
CA THR A 27 0.72 -4.68 -16.86
C THR A 27 -0.11 -3.60 -17.55
N PRO A 28 0.19 -3.21 -18.81
CA PRO A 28 -0.62 -2.25 -19.56
C PRO A 28 -2.11 -2.60 -19.57
N GLY A 29 -2.95 -1.60 -19.35
CA GLY A 29 -4.41 -1.79 -19.25
C GLY A 29 -4.84 -2.56 -18.00
N MET A 30 -3.97 -2.62 -16.98
CA MET A 30 -4.20 -3.26 -15.69
C MET A 30 -4.51 -4.75 -15.78
N LYS A 31 -4.19 -5.47 -16.85
CA LYS A 31 -4.59 -6.89 -17.00
C LYS A 31 -4.14 -7.77 -15.83
N GLU A 32 -2.91 -7.55 -15.36
CA GLU A 32 -2.28 -8.30 -14.29
C GLU A 32 -1.65 -7.33 -13.29
N VAL A 33 -1.47 -7.78 -12.05
CA VAL A 33 -0.84 -7.03 -10.95
C VAL A 33 0.37 -7.79 -10.44
N LEU A 34 1.48 -7.09 -10.22
CA LEU A 34 2.67 -7.64 -9.59
C LEU A 34 2.55 -7.45 -8.08
N LEU A 35 2.72 -8.52 -7.33
CA LEU A 35 2.74 -8.50 -5.87
C LEU A 35 4.02 -9.16 -5.36
N GLY A 36 4.42 -8.83 -4.14
CA GLY A 36 5.55 -9.46 -3.46
C GLY A 36 5.24 -10.01 -2.08
N THR A 37 6.04 -10.96 -1.60
CA THR A 37 5.98 -11.50 -0.24
C THR A 37 7.02 -10.87 0.67
N HIS A 38 6.62 -10.47 1.88
CA HIS A 38 7.52 -9.92 2.90
C HIS A 38 8.22 -11.03 3.70
N HIS A 39 9.47 -10.83 4.11
CA HIS A 39 10.28 -11.82 4.84
C HIS A 39 9.72 -12.21 6.21
N GLU A 40 9.11 -11.26 6.92
CA GLU A 40 8.43 -11.53 8.19
C GLU A 40 7.04 -12.17 8.00
N ALA A 41 6.52 -12.18 6.77
CA ALA A 41 5.21 -12.72 6.41
C ALA A 41 5.24 -13.44 5.05
N PRO A 42 6.05 -14.52 4.90
CA PRO A 42 6.38 -15.12 3.60
C PRO A 42 5.19 -15.76 2.87
N GLY A 43 4.05 -15.94 3.54
CA GLY A 43 2.80 -16.44 2.93
C GLY A 43 1.83 -15.36 2.47
N LEU A 44 2.17 -14.08 2.68
CA LEU A 44 1.25 -12.97 2.42
C LEU A 44 1.79 -12.10 1.31
N TRP A 45 0.88 -11.74 0.41
CA TRP A 45 1.19 -10.96 -0.78
C TRP A 45 0.73 -9.52 -0.60
N GLY A 46 1.43 -8.59 -1.25
CA GLY A 46 1.10 -7.19 -1.14
C GLY A 46 1.75 -6.34 -2.22
N ASN A 47 1.25 -5.12 -2.34
CA ASN A 47 1.78 -4.11 -3.23
C ASN A 47 3.04 -3.48 -2.61
N PHE A 48 3.80 -2.76 -3.43
CA PHE A 48 5.10 -2.24 -3.05
C PHE A 48 4.96 -0.87 -2.41
N ALA A 49 5.07 -0.77 -1.09
CA ALA A 49 4.81 0.46 -0.35
C ALA A 49 5.42 0.39 1.05
N GLY A 50 6.01 1.50 1.47
CA GLY A 50 6.61 1.59 2.80
C GLY A 50 6.45 2.95 3.45
N GLY A 51 7.16 3.10 4.57
CA GLY A 51 6.98 4.20 5.50
C GLY A 51 7.64 5.48 5.00
N ARG A 52 6.99 6.61 5.28
CA ARG A 52 7.57 7.94 5.05
C ARG A 52 8.78 8.17 5.97
N LEU A 53 9.92 8.59 5.42
CA LEU A 53 11.04 9.13 6.20
C LEU A 53 10.77 10.57 6.67
N ALA A 54 11.40 10.99 7.76
CA ALA A 54 11.08 12.27 8.41
C ALA A 54 11.30 13.50 7.49
N GLU A 55 12.30 13.41 6.62
CA GLU A 55 12.72 14.42 5.65
C GLU A 55 11.88 14.41 4.36
N GLU A 56 11.15 13.33 4.09
CA GLU A 56 10.35 13.20 2.86
C GLU A 56 9.09 14.05 3.00
N CYS A 57 8.89 15.03 2.11
CA CYS A 57 7.69 15.86 2.08
C CYS A 57 6.73 15.51 0.94
N ASP A 58 7.19 14.73 -0.03
CA ASP A 58 6.43 14.35 -1.22
C ASP A 58 6.22 12.83 -1.26
N PRO A 59 4.98 12.33 -1.28
CA PRO A 59 4.72 10.89 -1.34
C PRO A 59 5.25 10.22 -2.61
N ARG A 60 5.52 10.96 -3.69
CA ARG A 60 6.16 10.41 -4.90
C ARG A 60 7.61 9.98 -4.64
N ILE A 61 8.32 10.75 -3.81
CA ILE A 61 9.70 10.44 -3.42
C ILE A 61 9.72 9.16 -2.59
N THR A 62 8.84 9.07 -1.58
CA THR A 62 8.69 7.84 -0.78
C THR A 62 8.32 6.65 -1.67
N ALA A 63 7.33 6.79 -2.54
CA ALA A 63 6.92 5.69 -3.41
C ALA A 63 8.04 5.21 -4.34
N ALA A 64 8.81 6.12 -4.92
CA ALA A 64 9.95 5.80 -5.79
C ALA A 64 11.08 5.11 -5.02
N ARG A 65 11.41 5.59 -3.81
CA ARG A 65 12.42 4.98 -2.94
C ARG A 65 12.03 3.55 -2.57
N GLU A 66 10.82 3.37 -2.05
CA GLU A 66 10.32 2.06 -1.61
C GLU A 66 10.32 1.04 -2.76
N LEU A 67 9.90 1.45 -3.96
CA LEU A 67 9.92 0.58 -5.13
C LEU A 67 11.34 0.12 -5.51
N GLN A 68 12.31 1.05 -5.43
CA GLN A 68 13.71 0.76 -5.70
C GLN A 68 14.33 -0.14 -4.62
N GLU A 69 14.01 0.08 -3.35
CA GLU A 69 14.49 -0.71 -2.21
C GLU A 69 13.89 -2.13 -2.19
N GLU A 70 12.61 -2.26 -2.54
CA GLU A 70 11.89 -3.52 -2.45
C GLU A 70 12.15 -4.43 -3.66
N ILE A 71 12.11 -3.91 -4.88
CA ILE A 71 12.17 -4.72 -6.10
C ILE A 71 13.15 -4.22 -7.16
N GLY A 72 14.01 -3.25 -6.81
CA GLY A 72 15.07 -2.76 -7.68
C GLY A 72 14.59 -1.88 -8.84
N LEU A 73 13.30 -1.53 -8.88
CA LEU A 73 12.73 -0.80 -10.00
C LEU A 73 12.78 0.71 -9.77
N GLY A 74 13.58 1.40 -10.59
CA GLY A 74 13.70 2.85 -10.56
C GLY A 74 12.57 3.55 -11.32
N VAL A 75 12.00 4.59 -10.72
CA VAL A 75 11.04 5.49 -11.34
C VAL A 75 11.39 6.94 -11.04
N ASP A 76 11.17 7.82 -12.00
CA ASP A 76 11.45 9.25 -11.86
C ASP A 76 10.25 9.98 -11.21
N PRO A 77 10.42 10.58 -10.01
CA PRO A 77 9.38 11.36 -9.31
C PRO A 77 8.85 12.58 -10.08
N GLU A 78 9.53 13.01 -11.14
CA GLU A 78 9.13 14.16 -11.94
C GLU A 78 8.33 13.82 -13.19
N THR A 79 8.13 12.53 -13.53
CA THR A 79 7.48 12.15 -14.79
C THR A 79 6.21 11.31 -14.60
N ASN A 80 5.13 11.72 -15.28
CA ASN A 80 3.94 10.93 -15.62
C ASN A 80 3.32 10.08 -14.49
N TRP A 81 2.98 10.72 -13.38
CA TRP A 81 2.32 10.07 -12.25
C TRP A 81 0.81 9.93 -12.47
N SER A 82 0.27 8.74 -12.19
CA SER A 82 -1.18 8.53 -12.15
C SER A 82 -1.81 9.38 -11.04
N GLN A 83 -3.11 9.68 -11.16
CA GLN A 83 -3.88 10.15 -10.00
C GLN A 83 -3.77 9.11 -8.85
N PRO A 84 -3.35 9.50 -7.64
CA PRO A 84 -3.16 8.55 -6.55
C PRO A 84 -4.50 8.06 -6.00
N LEU A 85 -4.49 6.80 -5.56
CA LEU A 85 -5.46 6.27 -4.62
C LEU A 85 -5.01 6.65 -3.20
N ILE A 86 -5.82 7.46 -2.52
CA ILE A 86 -5.59 7.91 -1.15
C ILE A 86 -6.46 7.07 -0.23
N VAL A 87 -5.84 6.26 0.61
CA VAL A 87 -6.52 5.40 1.58
C VAL A 87 -6.37 5.99 2.97
N ILE A 88 -7.48 6.36 3.59
CA ILE A 88 -7.53 6.94 4.94
C ILE A 88 -8.08 5.89 5.89
N VAL A 89 -7.26 5.47 6.85
CA VAL A 89 -7.62 4.48 7.86
C VAL A 89 -7.97 5.18 9.17
N ASN A 90 -9.26 5.21 9.50
CA ASN A 90 -9.76 5.78 10.75
C ASN A 90 -9.76 4.72 11.85
N TYR A 91 -8.84 4.85 12.82
CA TYR A 91 -8.78 3.97 13.99
C TYR A 91 -9.86 4.30 15.02
N ARG A 92 -10.46 3.26 15.63
CA ARG A 92 -11.46 3.44 16.70
C ARG A 92 -10.86 3.82 18.06
N MET A 93 -9.55 3.74 18.25
CA MET A 93 -8.91 4.12 19.51
C MET A 93 -8.78 5.64 19.58
N ALA A 94 -9.39 6.25 20.60
CA ALA A 94 -9.71 7.68 20.72
C ALA A 94 -8.55 8.69 20.58
N ASN A 95 -7.29 8.23 20.49
CA ASN A 95 -6.11 9.09 20.44
C ASN A 95 -5.18 8.82 19.25
N ARG A 96 -5.54 7.97 18.29
CA ARG A 96 -4.73 7.76 17.09
C ARG A 96 -5.20 8.65 15.96
N ARG A 97 -4.27 9.44 15.40
CA ARG A 97 -4.48 10.10 14.11
C ARG A 97 -4.77 9.04 13.04
N PRO A 98 -5.60 9.35 12.02
CA PRO A 98 -5.76 8.47 10.89
C PRO A 98 -4.41 8.14 10.24
N SER A 99 -4.24 6.89 9.82
CA SER A 99 -3.11 6.50 8.96
C SER A 99 -3.52 6.73 7.51
N ILE A 100 -2.60 7.24 6.69
CA ILE A 100 -2.89 7.70 5.33
C ILE A 100 -1.85 7.07 4.39
N GLY A 101 -2.31 6.16 3.54
CA GLY A 101 -1.52 5.53 2.50
C GLY A 101 -1.78 6.19 1.15
N ILE A 102 -0.71 6.52 0.42
CA ILE A 102 -0.78 7.06 -0.93
C ILE A 102 -0.28 6.01 -1.91
N ILE A 103 -1.15 5.53 -2.78
CA ILE A 103 -0.81 4.47 -3.73
C ILE A 103 -0.93 5.03 -5.13
N TYR A 104 0.16 4.94 -5.90
CA TYR A 104 0.19 5.28 -7.31
C TYR A 104 0.06 4.01 -8.16
N LYS A 105 -0.43 4.15 -9.38
CA LYS A 105 -0.41 3.07 -10.36
C LYS A 105 0.84 3.22 -11.22
N LEU A 106 1.58 2.13 -11.38
CA LEU A 106 2.66 2.03 -12.34
C LEU A 106 2.33 0.93 -13.36
N GLU A 107 2.36 1.28 -14.65
CA GLU A 107 2.20 0.32 -15.74
C GLU A 107 3.56 -0.04 -16.32
N VAL A 108 3.88 -1.33 -16.36
CA VAL A 108 5.14 -1.87 -16.89
C VAL A 108 4.90 -3.11 -17.73
N GLU A 109 5.73 -3.33 -18.74
CA GLU A 109 5.74 -4.60 -19.47
C GLU A 109 6.24 -5.73 -18.56
N LYS A 110 5.71 -6.95 -18.72
CA LYS A 110 6.16 -8.12 -17.94
C LYS A 110 7.63 -8.47 -18.15
N SER A 111 8.18 -8.07 -19.30
CA SER A 111 9.59 -8.26 -19.63
C SER A 111 10.51 -7.30 -18.86
N ILE A 112 9.96 -6.38 -18.07
CA ILE A 112 10.77 -5.53 -17.20
C ILE A 112 11.51 -6.44 -16.21
N GLY A 113 12.83 -6.33 -16.18
CA GLY A 113 13.64 -7.09 -15.23
C GLY A 113 13.31 -6.62 -13.81
N ILE A 114 12.87 -7.54 -12.96
CA ILE A 114 12.73 -7.30 -11.53
C ILE A 114 13.97 -7.87 -10.85
N ASP A 115 14.71 -7.02 -10.12
CA ASP A 115 15.94 -7.39 -9.43
C ASP A 115 15.77 -7.07 -7.95
N ILE A 116 15.33 -8.05 -7.17
CA ILE A 116 15.08 -7.89 -5.73
C ILE A 116 16.43 -7.67 -5.03
N PRO A 117 16.67 -6.49 -4.43
CA PRO A 117 17.94 -6.23 -3.76
C PRO A 117 18.19 -7.24 -2.63
N PRO A 118 19.45 -7.66 -2.35
CA PRO A 118 19.75 -8.62 -1.28
C PRO A 118 19.27 -8.17 0.11
N THR A 119 19.23 -6.86 0.34
CA THR A 119 18.76 -6.23 1.58
C THR A 119 17.25 -6.04 1.63
N SER A 120 16.54 -6.33 0.54
CA SER A 120 15.09 -6.14 0.46
C SER A 120 14.34 -7.01 1.46
N GLU A 121 13.29 -6.42 2.02
CA GLU A 121 12.31 -7.13 2.84
C GLU A 121 11.41 -8.04 1.99
N ILE A 122 11.34 -7.82 0.68
CA ILE A 122 10.64 -8.66 -0.29
C ILE A 122 11.50 -9.88 -0.64
N LYS A 123 10.87 -11.06 -0.72
CA LYS A 123 11.55 -12.34 -1.00
C LYS A 123 11.12 -13.02 -2.29
N ASN A 124 9.88 -12.82 -2.70
CA ASN A 124 9.35 -13.35 -3.95
C ASN A 124 8.45 -12.29 -4.59
N VAL A 125 8.33 -12.33 -5.91
CA VAL A 125 7.38 -11.52 -6.69
C VAL A 125 6.66 -12.39 -7.71
N GLU A 126 5.38 -12.11 -7.96
CA GLU A 126 4.58 -12.86 -8.92
C GLU A 126 3.50 -11.98 -9.56
N TRP A 127 3.18 -12.28 -10.82
CA TRP A 127 2.11 -11.63 -11.58
C TRP A 127 0.79 -12.38 -11.41
N PHE A 128 -0.25 -11.67 -10.97
CA PHE A 128 -1.59 -12.21 -10.77
C PHE A 128 -2.57 -11.67 -11.82
N SER A 129 -3.38 -12.56 -12.41
CA SER A 129 -4.28 -12.24 -13.52
C SER A 129 -5.77 -12.40 -13.20
N CYS A 130 -6.11 -13.03 -12.08
CA CYS A 130 -7.49 -13.24 -11.62
C CYS A 130 -7.76 -12.49 -10.32
N THR A 131 -9.04 -12.29 -10.01
CA THR A 131 -9.50 -11.86 -8.68
C THR A 131 -8.77 -12.69 -7.63
N MET A 132 -8.03 -12.03 -6.74
CA MET A 132 -7.32 -12.77 -5.70
C MET A 132 -8.37 -13.46 -4.83
N PRO A 133 -8.23 -14.77 -4.53
CA PRO A 133 -9.18 -15.52 -3.68
C PRO A 133 -9.39 -14.91 -2.29
N LEU A 134 -8.55 -13.94 -1.92
CA LEU A 134 -8.52 -13.26 -0.63
C LEU A 134 -9.59 -12.18 -0.49
N MET A 135 -10.19 -11.69 -1.59
CA MET A 135 -11.13 -10.56 -1.59
C MET A 135 -12.57 -10.93 -1.20
N ASP A 136 -12.94 -12.21 -1.28
CA ASP A 136 -14.30 -12.72 -0.99
C ASP A 136 -14.53 -13.08 0.49
N GLU A 137 -13.52 -12.92 1.35
CA GLU A 137 -13.62 -13.21 2.78
C GLU A 137 -14.00 -11.98 3.61
N ALA A 138 -14.48 -12.19 4.84
CA ALA A 138 -14.92 -11.11 5.73
C ALA A 138 -13.82 -10.09 6.09
N ASN A 139 -12.53 -10.41 5.90
CA ASN A 139 -11.39 -9.51 6.15
C ASN A 139 -10.16 -9.79 5.26
N PRO A 140 -10.16 -9.37 3.98
CA PRO A 140 -9.00 -9.51 3.07
C PRO A 140 -7.69 -8.92 3.63
N ALA A 141 -7.78 -7.86 4.42
CA ALA A 141 -6.62 -7.14 4.95
C ALA A 141 -5.80 -7.97 5.97
N GLU A 142 -6.32 -9.07 6.50
CA GLU A 142 -5.54 -9.97 7.35
C GLU A 142 -4.62 -10.93 6.57
N ARG A 143 -4.86 -11.09 5.26
CA ARG A 143 -4.11 -12.00 4.40
C ARG A 143 -3.20 -11.29 3.39
N LEU A 144 -3.09 -9.97 3.52
CA LEU A 144 -2.22 -9.14 2.71
C LEU A 144 -1.24 -8.44 3.65
N TRP A 145 0.05 -8.45 3.31
CA TRP A 145 1.05 -7.88 4.23
C TRP A 145 0.92 -6.36 4.35
N GLY A 146 0.54 -5.64 3.28
CA GLY A 146 0.18 -4.21 3.34
C GLY A 146 -1.25 -3.94 3.84
N GLY A 147 -1.94 -4.99 4.31
CA GLY A 147 -3.25 -4.93 4.93
C GLY A 147 -4.31 -4.20 4.11
N VAL A 148 -4.93 -3.19 4.72
CA VAL A 148 -6.01 -2.41 4.11
C VAL A 148 -5.54 -1.62 2.88
N TYR A 149 -4.29 -1.17 2.85
CA TYR A 149 -3.74 -0.43 1.72
C TYR A 149 -3.69 -1.28 0.47
N THR A 150 -3.11 -2.48 0.59
CA THR A 150 -3.11 -3.47 -0.49
C THR A 150 -4.52 -3.86 -0.88
N ALA A 151 -5.41 -4.10 0.09
CA ALA A 151 -6.78 -4.51 -0.20
C ALA A 151 -7.52 -3.46 -1.06
N GLU A 152 -7.44 -2.17 -0.72
CA GLU A 152 -8.09 -1.12 -1.52
C GLU A 152 -7.43 -0.95 -2.90
N ALA A 153 -6.10 -1.08 -3.00
CA ALA A 153 -5.40 -1.05 -4.29
C ALA A 153 -5.85 -2.19 -5.21
N LEU A 154 -6.00 -3.41 -4.67
CA LEU A 154 -6.49 -4.56 -5.41
C LEU A 154 -7.95 -4.37 -5.86
N ARG A 155 -8.82 -3.79 -5.02
CA ARG A 155 -10.20 -3.44 -5.43
C ARG A 155 -10.22 -2.44 -6.58
N ALA A 156 -9.36 -1.42 -6.52
CA ALA A 156 -9.22 -0.44 -7.60
C ALA A 156 -8.75 -1.12 -8.90
N TRP A 157 -7.84 -2.09 -8.78
CA TRP A 157 -7.37 -2.90 -9.91
C TRP A 157 -8.43 -3.80 -10.51
N GLU A 158 -9.19 -4.53 -9.71
CA GLU A 158 -10.29 -5.40 -10.16
C GLU A 158 -11.36 -4.59 -10.90
N LYS A 159 -11.68 -3.39 -10.40
CA LYS A 159 -12.62 -2.47 -11.03
C LYS A 159 -12.06 -1.74 -12.25
N ARG A 160 -10.77 -1.87 -12.53
CA ARG A 160 -10.05 -1.12 -13.59
C ARG A 160 -10.21 0.40 -13.43
N GLN A 161 -10.34 0.87 -12.18
CA GLN A 161 -10.56 2.27 -11.83
C GLN A 161 -9.62 2.64 -10.69
N PHE A 162 -8.63 3.49 -10.99
CA PHE A 162 -7.60 3.88 -10.05
C PHE A 162 -7.66 5.38 -9.77
N GLY A 163 -7.32 5.76 -8.53
CA GLY A 163 -7.33 7.14 -8.06
C GLY A 163 -8.54 7.50 -7.20
N GLY A 164 -8.42 8.62 -6.47
CA GLY A 164 -9.48 9.14 -5.60
C GLY A 164 -9.22 8.90 -4.12
N VAL A 165 -10.23 9.12 -3.27
CA VAL A 165 -10.12 8.97 -1.81
C VAL A 165 -11.02 7.83 -1.36
N VAL A 166 -10.46 6.88 -0.62
CA VAL A 166 -11.18 5.82 0.06
C VAL A 166 -10.98 5.99 1.56
N GLN A 167 -12.08 6.05 2.30
CA GLN A 167 -12.05 6.10 3.75
C GLN A 167 -12.49 4.76 4.32
N VAL A 168 -11.61 4.13 5.07
CA VAL A 168 -11.87 2.86 5.74
C VAL A 168 -11.94 3.12 7.24
N ASN A 169 -13.09 2.81 7.82
CA ASN A 169 -13.19 2.70 9.26
C ASN A 169 -12.60 1.35 9.66
N SER A 170 -11.62 1.32 10.57
CA SER A 170 -11.09 0.08 11.14
C SER A 170 -12.21 -0.56 12.01
N TRP A 171 -13.13 -1.27 11.35
CA TRP A 171 -14.13 -2.14 11.99
C TRP A 171 -13.62 -3.56 12.18
N TYR A 172 -12.48 -3.92 11.59
CA TYR A 172 -11.80 -5.16 11.89
C TYR A 172 -11.56 -5.19 13.40
N GLY A 173 -12.15 -6.15 14.10
CA GLY A 173 -12.20 -6.24 15.56
C GLY A 173 -10.84 -6.43 16.25
N GLY A 174 -9.74 -6.21 15.54
CA GLY A 174 -8.37 -6.31 16.00
C GLY A 174 -7.42 -5.48 15.12
N LEU A 175 -6.17 -5.38 15.56
CA LEU A 175 -5.07 -4.85 14.75
C LEU A 175 -4.97 -5.67 13.46
N THR A 176 -4.84 -5.02 12.30
CA THR A 176 -4.52 -5.73 11.06
C THR A 176 -3.20 -6.47 11.23
N LEU A 177 -2.93 -7.50 10.43
CA LEU A 177 -1.65 -8.18 10.54
C LEU A 177 -0.47 -7.23 10.25
N TYR A 178 -0.64 -6.29 9.32
CA TYR A 178 0.31 -5.19 9.11
C TYR A 178 0.57 -4.39 10.39
N ASP A 179 -0.48 -3.98 11.10
CA ASP A 179 -0.33 -3.24 12.36
C ASP A 179 0.43 -4.08 13.40
N ARG A 180 0.22 -5.41 13.44
CA ARG A 180 0.96 -6.32 14.33
C ARG A 180 2.44 -6.44 13.95
N LEU A 181 2.76 -6.49 12.66
CA LEU A 181 4.13 -6.54 12.16
C LEU A 181 4.86 -5.23 12.48
N LYS A 182 4.24 -4.07 12.21
CA LYS A 182 4.83 -2.76 12.52
C LYS A 182 5.05 -2.52 14.02
N ILE A 183 4.19 -3.07 14.87
CA ILE A 183 4.44 -3.04 16.33
C ILE A 183 5.69 -3.86 16.68
N ARG A 184 5.85 -5.06 16.11
CA ARG A 184 7.05 -5.89 16.36
C ARG A 184 8.33 -5.22 15.85
N GLU A 185 8.31 -4.65 14.65
CA GLU A 185 9.46 -3.91 14.11
C GLU A 185 9.89 -2.77 15.05
N ALA A 186 8.92 -2.05 15.63
CA ALA A 186 9.20 -0.96 16.57
C ALA A 186 9.75 -1.45 17.92
N GLU A 187 9.42 -2.67 18.35
CA GLU A 187 9.94 -3.29 19.58
C GLU A 187 11.38 -3.80 19.43
N HIS A 188 11.85 -3.98 18.19
CA HIS A 188 13.18 -4.50 17.86
C HIS A 188 14.20 -3.44 17.40
N ARG A 189 13.82 -2.16 17.40
CA ARG A 189 14.69 -0.99 17.13
C ARG A 189 15.06 -0.27 18.42
#